data_AF-A0A645IKZ1-F1
#
_entry.id   AF-A0A645IKZ1-F1
#
_cell.length_a   1.000
_cell.length_b   1.000
_cell.length_c   1.000
_cell.angle_alpha   90.00
_cell.angle_beta   90.00
_cell.angle_gamma   90.00
#
_symmetry.space_group_name_H-M   'P 1'
#
loop_
_entity.id
_entity.type
_entity.pdbx_description
1 polymer ?
#
loop_
_entity_poly.entity_id
_entity_poly.type
_entity_poly.pdbx_seq_one_letter_code
_entity_poly.pdbx_strand_id
1 'polypeptide(L)'
;MENNNATKGGPGTITASIFPLDEDGTTVLPDALATFTTQSNANIVKSGEVVVPEGVPGVQIKISKDWNIVYIDDVSFRLKVDLWSGTHVNTASSFRVIPGNNNSISFISTEKISSVRIINICGQTVLSSSEVSDHIILPYGAKGILIAAAKTESGATLISRFINK
;
A
#
# COMPACT_ATOMS: atom_id res chain seq x y z
N MET A 1 20.95 -32.54 -32.51
CA MET A 1 20.34 -31.25 -32.12
C MET A 1 18.89 -31.53 -31.83
N GLU A 2 18.53 -31.60 -30.55
CA GLU A 2 17.14 -31.77 -30.15
C GLU A 2 16.39 -30.46 -30.40
N ASN A 3 15.34 -30.54 -31.22
CA ASN A 3 14.40 -29.46 -31.46
C ASN A 3 13.68 -29.14 -30.14
N ASN A 4 14.12 -28.11 -29.43
CA ASN A 4 13.51 -27.68 -28.17
C ASN A 4 12.34 -26.69 -28.36
N ASN A 5 11.69 -26.72 -29.52
CA ASN A 5 10.42 -26.01 -29.74
C ASN A 5 9.27 -26.91 -29.27
N ALA A 6 9.13 -27.06 -27.96
CA ALA A 6 7.90 -27.58 -27.39
C ALA A 6 6.79 -26.52 -27.48
N THR A 7 6.23 -26.30 -28.67
CA THR A 7 4.96 -25.59 -28.89
C THR A 7 3.77 -26.45 -28.40
N LYS A 8 3.77 -26.88 -27.13
CA LYS A 8 2.53 -27.31 -26.47
C LYS A 8 1.81 -26.07 -25.98
N GLY A 9 1.11 -25.41 -26.90
CA GLY A 9 0.32 -24.19 -26.69
C GLY A 9 -0.95 -24.43 -25.86
N GLY A 10 -0.77 -24.79 -24.59
CA GLY A 10 -1.84 -24.67 -23.58
C GLY A 10 -1.88 -23.24 -23.03
N PRO A 11 -3.02 -22.81 -22.44
CA PRO A 11 -3.06 -21.54 -21.72
C PRO A 11 -1.98 -21.55 -20.62
N GLY A 12 -1.09 -20.55 -20.62
CA GLY A 12 -0.15 -20.36 -19.53
C GLY A 12 -0.87 -19.73 -18.34
N THR A 13 -0.48 -20.09 -17.13
CA THR A 13 -1.05 -19.57 -15.89
C THR A 13 -0.13 -18.55 -15.23
N ILE A 14 -0.68 -17.41 -14.83
CA ILE A 14 -0.05 -16.46 -13.92
C ILE A 14 -0.77 -16.57 -12.58
N THR A 15 -0.01 -16.76 -11.51
CA THR A 15 -0.52 -16.79 -10.15
C THR A 15 0.21 -15.75 -9.30
N ALA A 16 -0.55 -14.82 -8.72
CA ALA A 16 -0.05 -13.87 -7.73
C ALA A 16 -0.60 -14.26 -6.35
N SER A 17 0.30 -14.49 -5.39
CA SER A 17 -0.07 -14.81 -4.02
C SER A 17 0.49 -13.76 -3.05
N ILE A 18 -0.34 -13.32 -2.12
CA ILE A 18 0.00 -12.28 -1.14
C ILE A 18 0.23 -12.96 0.22
N PHE A 19 1.40 -12.78 0.79
CA PHE A 19 1.80 -13.37 2.07
C PHE A 19 2.03 -12.28 3.12
N PRO A 20 1.61 -12.48 4.38
CA PRO A 20 1.94 -11.56 5.45
C PRO A 20 3.42 -11.69 5.81
N LEU A 21 4.07 -10.56 6.11
CA LEU A 21 5.44 -10.50 6.61
C LEU A 21 5.46 -10.04 8.07
N ASP A 22 6.45 -10.50 8.84
CA ASP A 22 6.78 -9.99 10.17
C ASP A 22 7.68 -8.75 10.07
N GLU A 23 8.11 -8.24 11.23
CA GLU A 23 8.95 -7.04 11.32
C GLU A 23 10.34 -7.24 10.68
N ASP A 24 10.79 -8.50 10.57
CA ASP A 24 12.06 -8.89 9.96
C ASP A 24 11.94 -9.17 8.46
N GLY A 25 10.72 -9.08 7.91
CA GLY A 25 10.44 -9.34 6.50
C GLY A 25 10.31 -10.83 6.16
N THR A 26 10.13 -11.69 7.16
CA THR A 26 9.89 -13.12 6.98
C THR A 26 8.40 -13.43 6.92
N THR A 27 8.02 -14.45 6.15
CA THR A 27 6.60 -14.81 5.97
C THR A 27 6.02 -15.41 7.26
N VAL A 28 4.99 -14.77 7.82
CA VAL A 28 4.42 -15.13 9.15
C VAL A 28 3.49 -16.33 9.09
N LEU A 29 2.77 -16.50 7.98
CA LEU A 29 1.81 -17.58 7.78
C LEU A 29 2.21 -18.41 6.56
N PRO A 30 2.11 -19.76 6.63
CA PRO A 30 2.42 -20.61 5.49
C PRO A 30 1.46 -20.39 4.31
N ASP A 31 0.24 -19.93 4.61
CA ASP A 31 -0.81 -19.70 3.62
C ASP A 31 -0.85 -18.24 3.16
N ALA A 32 -1.17 -18.05 1.87
CA ALA A 32 -1.40 -16.73 1.30
C ALA A 32 -2.71 -16.13 1.82
N LEU A 33 -2.72 -14.82 2.10
CA LEU A 33 -3.92 -14.04 2.40
C LEU A 33 -4.90 -14.03 1.21
N ALA A 34 -4.36 -14.05 -0.01
CA ALA A 34 -5.12 -14.18 -1.22
C ALA A 34 -4.24 -14.71 -2.36
N THR A 35 -4.87 -15.44 -3.28
CA THR A 35 -4.25 -15.94 -4.50
C THR A 35 -5.12 -15.58 -5.70
N PHE A 36 -4.52 -14.89 -6.67
CA PHE A 36 -5.15 -14.50 -7.93
C PHE A 36 -4.53 -15.29 -9.06
N THR A 37 -5.39 -15.93 -9.86
CA THR A 37 -4.94 -16.74 -11.00
C THR A 37 -5.64 -16.28 -12.28
N THR A 38 -4.85 -16.06 -13.34
CA THR A 38 -5.34 -15.73 -14.68
C THR A 38 -4.57 -16.52 -15.74
N GLN A 39 -5.14 -16.62 -16.94
CA GLN A 39 -4.53 -17.30 -18.08
C GLN A 39 -3.94 -16.29 -19.07
N SER A 40 -2.75 -16.56 -19.61
CA SER A 40 -1.94 -15.66 -20.42
C SER A 40 -2.52 -15.33 -21.80
N ASN A 41 -3.48 -16.12 -22.28
CA ASN A 41 -4.17 -15.92 -23.54
C ASN A 41 -5.40 -15.02 -23.42
N ALA A 42 -5.71 -14.56 -22.21
CA ALA A 42 -6.80 -13.64 -21.96
C ALA A 42 -6.23 -12.42 -21.24
N ASN A 43 -6.40 -11.22 -21.82
CA ASN A 43 -6.09 -9.94 -21.17
C ASN A 43 -7.14 -9.65 -20.08
N ILE A 44 -7.28 -10.58 -19.14
CA ILE A 44 -8.23 -10.51 -18.04
C ILE A 44 -7.49 -9.97 -16.83
N VAL A 45 -7.85 -8.76 -16.45
CA VAL A 45 -7.46 -8.18 -15.17
C VAL A 45 -8.18 -8.95 -14.06
N LYS A 46 -7.40 -9.59 -13.18
CA LYS A 46 -7.91 -10.11 -11.92
C LYS A 46 -7.66 -9.08 -10.83
N SER A 47 -8.73 -8.72 -10.14
CA SER A 47 -8.69 -7.80 -9.01
C SER A 47 -9.53 -8.38 -7.86
N GLY A 48 -9.17 -8.01 -6.64
CA GLY A 48 -9.90 -8.37 -5.44
C GLY A 48 -9.44 -7.55 -4.26
N GLU A 49 -10.28 -7.49 -3.24
CA GLU A 49 -9.96 -6.88 -1.96
C GLU A 49 -9.32 -7.93 -1.06
N VAL A 50 -8.23 -7.57 -0.38
CA VAL A 50 -7.48 -8.48 0.49
C VAL A 50 -7.38 -7.83 1.86
N VAL A 51 -7.92 -8.52 2.86
CA VAL A 51 -7.88 -8.06 4.25
C VAL A 51 -6.57 -8.49 4.86
N VAL A 52 -5.79 -7.52 5.33
CA VAL A 52 -4.55 -7.77 6.08
C VAL A 52 -4.92 -7.86 7.57
N PRO A 53 -4.63 -8.98 8.26
CA PRO A 53 -4.90 -9.11 9.68
C PRO A 53 -4.15 -8.09 10.54
N GLU A 54 -4.73 -7.73 11.68
CA GLU A 54 -4.07 -6.88 12.67
C GLU A 54 -2.76 -7.53 13.16
N GLY A 55 -1.71 -6.71 13.35
CA GLY A 55 -0.39 -7.18 13.75
C GLY A 55 0.51 -7.66 12.62
N VAL A 56 0.06 -7.62 11.36
CA VAL A 56 0.90 -7.88 10.18
C VAL A 56 1.58 -6.58 9.73
N PRO A 57 2.90 -6.39 9.93
CA PRO A 57 3.60 -5.15 9.59
C PRO A 57 3.85 -4.96 8.08
N GLY A 58 3.76 -6.03 7.28
CA GLY A 58 4.04 -5.97 5.84
C GLY A 58 3.39 -7.09 5.04
N VAL A 59 3.41 -6.97 3.71
CA VAL A 59 3.00 -8.06 2.80
C VAL A 59 4.04 -8.25 1.70
N GLN A 60 4.27 -9.51 1.32
CA GLN A 60 5.08 -9.90 0.17
C GLN A 60 4.19 -10.49 -0.90
N ILE A 61 4.49 -10.17 -2.15
CA ILE A 61 3.73 -10.69 -3.28
C ILE A 61 4.66 -11.54 -4.11
N LYS A 62 4.30 -12.82 -4.21
CA LYS A 62 5.03 -13.79 -5.02
C LYS A 62 4.21 -14.01 -6.28
N ILE A 63 4.82 -13.72 -7.42
CA ILE A 63 4.22 -13.97 -8.73
C ILE A 63 4.95 -15.14 -9.35
N SER A 64 4.23 -16.23 -9.57
CA SER A 64 4.69 -17.38 -10.33
C SER A 64 4.02 -17.38 -11.69
N LYS A 65 4.77 -17.73 -12.73
CA LYS A 65 4.29 -17.80 -14.11
C LYS A 65 4.73 -19.11 -14.73
N ASP A 66 3.90 -19.66 -15.60
CA ASP A 66 4.31 -20.77 -16.46
C ASP A 66 5.45 -20.34 -17.41
N TRP A 67 6.26 -21.31 -17.81
CA TRP A 67 7.46 -21.12 -18.63
C TRP A 67 7.17 -20.45 -19.98
N ASN A 68 5.94 -20.56 -20.49
CA ASN A 68 5.48 -19.98 -21.76
C ASN A 68 4.95 -18.53 -21.65
N ILE A 69 5.04 -17.90 -20.48
CA ILE A 69 4.59 -16.51 -20.25
C ILE A 69 5.78 -15.57 -20.30
N VAL A 70 5.80 -14.65 -21.25
CA VAL A 70 6.97 -13.82 -21.55
C VAL A 70 7.01 -12.54 -20.71
N TYR A 71 5.87 -12.00 -20.29
CA TYR A 71 5.82 -10.73 -19.55
C TYR A 71 4.64 -10.65 -18.57
N ILE A 72 4.81 -9.81 -17.54
CA ILE A 72 3.76 -9.32 -16.63
C ILE A 72 3.74 -7.80 -16.86
N ASP A 73 2.59 -7.27 -17.26
CA ASP A 73 2.47 -5.90 -17.78
C ASP A 73 2.47 -4.85 -16.67
N ASP A 74 1.63 -5.03 -15.65
CA ASP A 74 1.54 -4.11 -14.53
C ASP A 74 0.97 -4.79 -13.28
N VAL A 75 1.48 -4.42 -12.10
CA VAL A 75 0.96 -4.84 -10.80
C VAL A 75 0.79 -3.59 -9.96
N SER A 76 -0.45 -3.17 -9.78
CA SER A 76 -0.76 -1.94 -9.04
C SER A 76 -1.44 -2.24 -7.71
N PHE A 77 -0.99 -1.52 -6.68
CA PHE A 77 -1.59 -1.54 -5.35
C PHE A 77 -2.25 -0.21 -5.10
N ARG A 78 -3.52 -0.26 -4.70
CA ARG A 78 -4.26 0.93 -4.28
C ARG A 78 -4.85 0.64 -2.93
N LEU A 79 -4.53 1.48 -1.95
CA LEU A 79 -5.30 1.49 -0.72
C LEU A 79 -6.70 1.98 -1.05
N LYS A 80 -7.70 1.14 -0.80
CA LYS A 80 -9.11 1.55 -0.80
C LYS A 80 -9.40 2.22 0.54
N VAL A 81 -8.73 3.33 0.80
CA VAL A 81 -9.05 4.19 1.93
C VAL A 81 -9.79 5.38 1.34
N ASP A 82 -11.08 5.50 1.67
CA ASP A 82 -11.83 6.72 1.40
C ASP A 82 -11.33 7.77 2.40
N LEU A 83 -10.15 8.36 2.09
CA LEU A 83 -9.51 9.35 2.95
C LEU A 83 -10.47 10.52 3.16
N TRP A 84 -11.05 10.99 2.06
CA TRP A 84 -12.17 11.92 2.00
C TRP A 84 -12.88 11.67 0.66
N SER A 85 -14.21 11.59 0.68
CA SER A 85 -15.01 11.33 -0.52
C SER A 85 -14.69 12.37 -1.61
N GLY A 86 -14.27 11.92 -2.80
CA GLY A 86 -14.15 12.76 -4.00
C GLY A 86 -12.85 13.54 -4.19
N THR A 87 -11.72 13.13 -3.62
CA THR A 87 -10.49 13.95 -3.62
C THR A 87 -9.40 13.45 -4.57
N HIS A 88 -8.86 14.34 -5.40
CA HIS A 88 -7.65 14.11 -6.18
C HIS A 88 -6.43 14.08 -5.25
N VAL A 89 -5.70 12.97 -5.27
CA VAL A 89 -4.43 12.83 -4.55
C VAL A 89 -3.37 13.63 -5.29
N ASN A 90 -2.83 14.68 -4.65
CA ASN A 90 -1.66 15.38 -5.16
C ASN A 90 -0.50 15.05 -4.23
N THR A 91 0.46 14.26 -4.71
CA THR A 91 1.72 14.02 -4.00
C THR A 91 2.59 15.27 -4.11
N ALA A 92 2.26 16.31 -3.36
CA ALA A 92 3.03 17.54 -3.36
C ALA A 92 4.33 17.34 -2.56
N SER A 93 5.45 17.77 -3.14
CA SER A 93 6.78 17.80 -2.52
C SER A 93 6.88 18.68 -1.27
N SER A 94 5.82 19.45 -0.97
CA SER A 94 5.71 20.36 0.16
C SER A 94 5.18 19.72 1.45
N PHE A 95 4.72 18.47 1.42
CA PHE A 95 4.22 17.77 2.61
C PHE A 95 5.29 16.86 3.22
N ARG A 96 5.64 17.10 4.48
CA ARG A 96 6.60 16.30 5.24
C ARG A 96 5.97 15.77 6.51
N VAL A 97 6.31 14.53 6.82
CA VAL A 97 5.83 13.83 8.00
C VAL A 97 7.05 13.29 8.73
N ILE A 98 7.24 13.75 9.96
CA ILE A 98 8.43 13.48 10.75
C ILE A 98 7.97 12.80 12.04
N PRO A 99 8.28 11.50 12.22
CA PRO A 99 8.13 10.84 13.51
C PRO A 99 9.07 11.49 14.53
N GLY A 100 8.52 11.92 15.65
CA GLY A 100 9.25 12.52 16.77
C GLY A 100 9.61 11.49 17.83
N ASN A 101 10.67 11.78 18.58
CA ASN A 101 11.29 10.86 19.54
C ASN A 101 10.43 10.58 20.79
N ASN A 102 9.34 11.34 21.00
CA ASN A 102 8.51 11.32 22.22
C ASN A 102 7.10 10.76 21.95
N ASN A 103 6.97 9.74 21.09
CA ASN A 103 5.67 9.28 20.60
C ASN A 103 4.85 10.45 20.04
N SER A 104 5.46 11.22 19.16
CA SER A 104 4.78 12.32 18.48
C SER A 104 5.03 12.23 16.99
N ILE A 105 4.23 12.95 16.23
CA ILE A 105 4.38 13.05 14.79
C ILE A 105 4.08 14.47 14.34
N SER A 106 5.01 15.01 13.57
CA SER A 106 4.91 16.35 13.01
C SER A 106 4.49 16.28 11.56
N PHE A 107 3.46 17.03 11.21
CA PHE A 107 3.00 17.27 9.85
C PHE A 107 3.38 18.69 9.47
N ILE A 108 4.15 18.84 8.40
CA ILE A 108 4.65 20.12 7.91
C ILE A 108 4.22 20.27 6.45
N SER A 109 3.58 21.40 6.13
CA SER A 109 3.08 21.72 4.80
C SER A 109 3.34 23.18 4.47
N THR A 110 3.47 23.52 3.18
CA THR A 110 3.51 24.93 2.73
C THR A 110 2.12 25.57 2.70
N GLU A 111 1.07 24.75 2.71
CA GLU A 111 -0.32 25.19 2.82
C GLU A 111 -0.88 24.79 4.19
N LYS A 112 -1.81 25.59 4.72
CA LYS A 112 -2.53 25.24 5.93
C LYS A 112 -3.28 23.92 5.73
N ILE A 113 -2.98 22.98 6.62
CA ILE A 113 -3.66 21.71 6.75
C ILE A 113 -4.94 21.98 7.52
N SER A 114 -6.07 21.45 7.05
CA SER A 114 -7.38 21.53 7.71
C SER A 114 -7.77 20.24 8.44
N SER A 115 -7.15 19.11 8.06
CA SER A 115 -7.27 17.85 8.78
C SER A 115 -6.13 16.91 8.45
N VAL A 116 -5.79 16.03 9.39
CA VAL A 116 -4.83 14.94 9.20
C VAL A 116 -5.41 13.61 9.64
N ARG A 117 -4.94 12.54 9.01
CA ARG A 117 -5.21 11.16 9.38
C ARG A 117 -3.92 10.35 9.29
N ILE A 118 -3.71 9.44 10.23
CA ILE A 118 -2.73 8.37 10.09
C ILE A 118 -3.48 7.07 9.92
N ILE A 119 -3.06 6.30 8.93
CA ILE A 119 -3.65 5.05 8.54
C ILE A 119 -2.59 3.98 8.63
N ASN A 120 -2.92 2.87 9.28
CA ASN A 120 -2.06 1.71 9.32
C ASN A 120 -2.13 0.91 8.02
N ILE A 121 -1.25 -0.08 7.85
CA ILE A 121 -1.24 -0.93 6.66
C ILE A 121 -2.54 -1.73 6.45
N CYS A 122 -3.33 -1.93 7.52
CA CYS A 122 -4.64 -2.56 7.46
C CYS A 122 -5.74 -1.62 6.94
N GLY A 123 -5.41 -0.35 6.62
CA GLY A 123 -6.36 0.65 6.15
C GLY A 123 -7.17 1.32 7.27
N GLN A 124 -6.86 1.03 8.54
CA GLN A 124 -7.57 1.60 9.69
C GLN A 124 -6.98 2.98 10.05
N THR A 125 -7.85 3.95 10.33
CA THR A 125 -7.42 5.24 10.87
C THR A 125 -7.04 5.06 12.34
N VAL A 126 -5.78 5.27 12.65
CA VAL A 126 -5.19 5.13 14.00
C VAL A 126 -4.99 6.47 14.69
N LEU A 127 -5.04 7.57 13.93
CA LEU A 127 -5.02 8.94 14.44
C LEU A 127 -5.78 9.84 13.50
N SER A 128 -6.53 10.80 14.03
CA SER A 128 -7.10 11.89 13.25
C SER A 128 -7.08 13.19 14.05
N SER A 129 -6.96 14.31 13.34
CA SER A 129 -7.12 15.65 13.90
C SER A 129 -7.70 16.58 12.85
N SER A 130 -8.43 17.59 13.31
CA SER A 130 -9.00 18.67 12.49
C SER A 130 -8.39 20.03 12.86
N GLU A 131 -7.17 20.03 13.39
CA GLU A 131 -6.42 21.25 13.65
C GLU A 131 -6.05 21.94 12.34
N VAL A 132 -6.18 23.28 12.34
CA VAL A 132 -5.84 24.11 11.20
C VAL A 132 -4.49 24.77 11.41
N SER A 133 -3.45 24.26 10.75
CA SER A 133 -2.09 24.79 10.85
C SER A 133 -1.23 24.35 9.66
N ASP A 134 -0.19 25.11 9.35
CA ASP A 134 0.88 24.68 8.43
C ASP A 134 1.85 23.70 9.11
N HIS A 135 1.86 23.68 10.45
CA HIS A 135 2.60 22.74 11.28
C HIS A 135 1.72 22.18 12.41
N ILE A 136 1.46 20.87 12.36
CA ILE A 136 0.66 20.15 13.36
C ILE A 136 1.57 19.13 14.05
N ILE A 137 1.52 19.04 15.37
CA ILE A 137 2.23 18.02 16.16
C ILE A 137 1.21 17.27 16.98
N LEU A 138 1.09 15.96 16.75
CA LEU A 138 0.15 15.13 17.48
C LEU A 138 0.88 14.06 18.29
N PRO A 139 0.35 13.69 19.47
CA PRO A 139 0.81 12.48 20.15
C PRO A 139 0.43 11.26 19.31
N TYR A 140 1.39 10.36 19.09
CA TYR A 140 1.23 9.18 18.27
C TYR A 140 2.22 8.09 18.65
N GLY A 141 1.71 6.90 19.00
CA GLY A 141 2.52 5.79 19.51
C GLY A 141 2.51 4.50 18.69
N ALA A 142 1.75 4.44 17.58
CA ALA A 142 1.67 3.21 16.80
C ALA A 142 2.95 3.02 15.95
N LYS A 143 3.49 1.80 15.97
CA LYS A 143 4.69 1.37 15.24
C LYS A 143 4.34 0.74 13.90
N GLY A 144 5.32 0.67 13.00
CA GLY A 144 5.22 -0.01 11.71
C GLY A 144 5.13 0.93 10.50
N ILE A 145 4.70 0.37 9.36
CA ILE A 145 4.51 1.11 8.10
C ILE A 145 3.17 1.84 8.16
N LEU A 146 3.21 3.15 7.95
CA LEU A 146 2.07 4.03 8.14
C LEU A 146 1.94 5.00 6.97
N ILE A 147 0.70 5.42 6.76
CA ILE A 147 0.33 6.43 5.76
C ILE A 147 -0.23 7.62 6.51
N ALA A 148 0.42 8.76 6.35
CA ALA A 148 -0.11 10.04 6.75
C ALA A 148 -0.84 10.67 5.56
N ALA A 149 -2.09 11.05 5.77
CA ALA A 149 -2.86 11.83 4.84
C ALA A 149 -3.23 13.17 5.49
N ALA A 150 -3.14 14.25 4.72
CA ALA A 150 -3.57 15.58 5.15
C ALA A 150 -4.47 16.19 4.07
N LYS A 151 -5.50 16.91 4.50
CA LYS A 151 -6.30 17.76 3.64
C LYS A 151 -5.91 19.21 3.88
N THR A 152 -5.65 19.97 2.84
CA THR A 152 -5.38 21.42 2.96
C THR A 152 -6.68 22.21 3.00
N GLU A 153 -6.63 23.48 3.38
CA GLU A 153 -7.78 24.40 3.25
C GLU A 153 -8.21 24.60 1.80
N SER A 154 -7.27 24.50 0.85
CA SER A 154 -7.56 24.55 -0.60
C SER A 154 -8.27 23.29 -1.13
N GLY A 155 -8.41 22.26 -0.28
CA GLY A 155 -9.07 21.01 -0.63
C GLY A 155 -8.15 19.94 -1.24
N ALA A 156 -6.85 20.22 -1.37
CA ALA A 156 -5.88 19.24 -1.83
C ALA A 156 -5.70 18.11 -0.80
N THR A 157 -5.53 16.88 -1.28
CA THR A 157 -5.13 15.75 -0.44
C THR A 157 -3.65 15.44 -0.62
N LEU A 158 -2.90 15.58 0.47
CA LEU A 158 -1.48 15.32 0.58
C LEU A 158 -1.28 13.95 1.25
N ILE A 159 -0.37 13.13 0.73
CA ILE A 159 -0.10 11.79 1.26
C ILE A 159 1.40 11.59 1.41
N SER A 160 1.83 11.05 2.55
CA SER A 160 3.20 10.63 2.80
C SER A 160 3.23 9.27 3.47
N ARG A 161 4.22 8.45 3.12
CA ARG A 161 4.50 7.16 3.77
C ARG A 161 5.69 7.32 4.71
N PHE A 162 5.62 6.68 5.87
CA PHE A 162 6.73 6.66 6.82
C PHE A 162 6.75 5.36 7.63
N ILE A 163 7.90 5.07 8.23
CA ILE A 163 8.08 3.94 9.15
C ILE A 163 8.31 4.53 10.53
N ASN A 164 7.47 4.16 11.50
CA ASN A 164 7.68 4.52 12.91
C ASN A 164 8.27 3.31 13.65
N LYS A 165 9.48 3.48 14.20
CA LYS A 165 10.25 2.41 14.87
C LYS A 165 10.00 2.39 16.38
#